data_AF-A0A0L1LJV9-F1
#
_entry.id   AF-A0A0L1LJV9-F1
#
_cell.length_a   1.000
_cell.length_b   1.000
_cell.length_c   1.000
_cell.angle_alpha   90.00
_cell.angle_beta   90.00
_cell.angle_gamma   90.00
#
_symmetry.space_group_name_H-M   'P 1'
#
loop_
_entity.id
_entity.type
_entity.pdbx_description
1 polymer ?
#
loop_
_entity_poly.entity_id
_entity_poly.type
_entity_poly.pdbx_seq_one_letter_code
_entity_poly.pdbx_strand_id
1 'polypeptide(L)'
;MSVHIESPLGFTAEFPPHTQPLDDSTAGPDTEQYGLANGVLVTVIKDDTSVQGAPQANGWAHLMADFYLEDRAGTQLAEGELNLPGKAAYAVVVGYNDAGGNGKVAATVGLWESGRFLGVVVVWPYLDAGVEPRLDILKEIVAGIRVS
;
A
#
# COMPACT_ATOMS: atom_id res chain seq x y z
N MET A 1 -20.81 -6.39 -0.86
CA MET A 1 -20.20 -7.63 -0.33
C MET A 1 -18.71 -7.38 -0.29
N SER A 2 -18.03 -7.65 0.82
CA SER A 2 -16.57 -7.55 0.98
C SER A 2 -15.96 -8.94 1.14
N VAL A 3 -14.65 -9.04 0.97
CA VAL A 3 -13.85 -10.22 1.35
C VAL A 3 -13.19 -9.90 2.69
N HIS A 4 -13.59 -10.61 3.73
CA HIS A 4 -12.95 -10.54 5.04
C HIS A 4 -11.69 -11.41 5.05
N ILE A 5 -10.60 -10.88 5.60
CA ILE A 5 -9.31 -11.55 5.72
C ILE A 5 -8.84 -11.46 7.17
N GLU A 6 -8.45 -12.60 7.74
CA GLU A 6 -7.70 -12.67 8.97
C GLU A 6 -6.28 -13.14 8.64
N SER A 7 -5.31 -12.25 8.83
CA SER A 7 -3.92 -12.51 8.45
C SER A 7 -3.11 -13.05 9.63
N PRO A 8 -2.27 -14.10 9.43
CA PRO A 8 -1.26 -14.50 10.40
C PRO A 8 -0.23 -13.40 10.72
N LEU A 9 -0.12 -12.35 9.90
CA LEU A 9 0.72 -11.19 10.19
C LEU A 9 0.12 -10.26 11.28
N GLY A 10 -1.04 -10.58 11.84
CA GLY A 10 -1.65 -9.80 12.92
C GLY A 10 -2.40 -8.58 12.41
N PHE A 11 -3.11 -8.73 11.29
CA PHE A 11 -4.07 -7.75 10.80
C PHE A 11 -5.34 -8.42 10.28
N THR A 12 -6.40 -7.65 10.17
CA THR A 12 -7.60 -8.02 9.42
C THR A 12 -7.81 -7.04 8.27
N ALA A 13 -8.48 -7.47 7.21
CA ALA A 13 -8.83 -6.59 6.10
C ALA A 13 -10.25 -6.86 5.59
N GLU A 14 -10.95 -5.77 5.27
CA GLU A 14 -12.19 -5.78 4.50
C GLU A 14 -11.91 -5.26 3.09
N PHE A 15 -11.57 -6.16 2.18
CA PHE A 15 -11.27 -5.80 0.79
C PHE A 15 -12.49 -5.91 -0.13
N PRO A 16 -12.45 -5.25 -1.30
CA PRO A 16 -13.51 -5.37 -2.30
C PRO A 16 -13.80 -6.82 -2.71
N PRO A 17 -15.01 -7.10 -3.22
CA PRO A 17 -15.33 -8.44 -3.73
C PRO A 17 -14.40 -8.85 -4.87
N HIS A 18 -14.21 -10.17 -5.03
CA HIS A 18 -13.26 -10.77 -5.98
C HIS A 18 -11.78 -10.57 -5.66
N THR A 19 -11.44 -10.11 -4.46
CA THR A 19 -10.07 -10.13 -3.95
C THR A 19 -9.56 -11.56 -3.83
N GLN A 20 -8.33 -11.80 -4.28
CA GLN A 20 -7.65 -13.10 -4.22
C GLN A 20 -6.32 -12.97 -3.49
N PRO A 21 -6.04 -13.78 -2.45
CA PRO A 21 -4.70 -13.90 -1.90
C PRO A 21 -3.75 -14.48 -2.96
N LEU A 22 -2.50 -14.02 -2.96
CA LEU A 22 -1.44 -14.54 -3.81
C LEU A 22 -0.46 -15.34 -2.95
N ASP A 23 -0.40 -16.65 -3.18
CA ASP A 23 0.36 -17.60 -2.36
C ASP A 23 1.88 -17.36 -2.39
N ASP A 24 2.40 -16.86 -3.52
CA ASP A 24 3.81 -16.52 -3.71
C ASP A 24 3.99 -15.00 -3.62
N SER A 25 4.09 -14.46 -2.40
CA SER A 25 4.47 -13.05 -2.24
C SER A 25 5.89 -12.83 -2.77
N THR A 26 5.99 -12.04 -3.82
CA THR A 26 7.29 -11.64 -4.40
C THR A 26 7.99 -10.55 -3.56
N ALA A 27 7.35 -10.04 -2.51
CA ALA A 27 7.85 -8.95 -1.67
C ALA A 27 8.72 -9.41 -0.48
N GLY A 28 8.94 -10.73 -0.32
CA GLY A 28 9.83 -11.28 0.70
C GLY A 28 9.13 -11.77 1.98
N PRO A 29 9.89 -12.09 3.05
CA PRO A 29 9.32 -12.56 4.31
C PRO A 29 8.46 -11.48 4.99
N ASP A 30 7.54 -11.91 5.86
CA ASP A 30 6.64 -11.02 6.61
C ASP A 30 5.73 -10.14 5.72
N THR A 31 5.41 -10.65 4.53
CA THR A 31 4.52 -9.98 3.58
C THR A 31 3.39 -10.88 3.12
N GLU A 32 2.25 -10.27 2.81
CA GLU A 32 1.13 -10.90 2.13
C GLU A 32 0.69 -10.05 0.95
N GLN A 33 0.31 -10.70 -0.15
CA GLN A 33 -0.11 -10.04 -1.38
C GLN A 33 -1.53 -10.43 -1.77
N TYR A 34 -2.27 -9.45 -2.29
CA TYR A 34 -3.66 -9.59 -2.66
C TYR A 34 -3.91 -8.94 -4.02
N GLY A 35 -4.44 -9.73 -4.95
CA GLY A 35 -4.95 -9.24 -6.23
C GLY A 35 -6.40 -8.79 -6.10
N LEU A 36 -6.65 -7.52 -6.38
CA LEU A 36 -7.98 -6.91 -6.45
C LEU A 36 -8.41 -6.78 -7.91
N ALA A 37 -9.69 -6.44 -8.13
CA ALA A 37 -10.22 -6.16 -9.46
C ALA A 37 -9.43 -5.05 -10.18
N ASN A 38 -9.50 -5.05 -11.52
CA ASN A 38 -8.85 -4.06 -12.39
C ASN A 38 -7.31 -4.00 -12.27
N GLY A 39 -6.69 -5.10 -11.85
CA GLY A 39 -5.23 -5.22 -11.79
C GLY A 39 -4.60 -4.43 -10.65
N VAL A 40 -5.36 -4.15 -9.59
CA VAL A 40 -4.82 -3.56 -8.36
C VAL A 40 -4.16 -4.66 -7.55
N LEU A 41 -2.93 -4.42 -7.08
CA LEU A 41 -2.17 -5.30 -6.21
C LEU A 41 -1.96 -4.59 -4.87
N VAL A 42 -2.29 -5.26 -3.77
CA VAL A 42 -2.04 -4.78 -2.41
C VAL A 42 -1.02 -5.70 -1.77
N THR A 43 0.09 -5.13 -1.30
CA THR A 43 1.09 -5.83 -0.48
C THR A 43 1.02 -5.25 0.92
N VAL A 44 0.82 -6.10 1.92
CA VAL A 44 0.91 -5.74 3.34
C VAL A 44 2.20 -6.31 3.89
N ILE A 45 2.96 -5.48 4.62
CA ILE A 45 4.31 -5.77 5.11
C ILE A 45 4.30 -5.52 6.61
N LYS A 46 4.73 -6.51 7.39
CA LYS A 46 4.91 -6.36 8.82
C LYS A 46 6.36 -5.98 9.12
N ASP A 47 6.56 -4.95 9.93
CA ASP A 47 7.87 -4.65 10.51
C ASP A 47 7.70 -4.19 11.96
N ASP A 48 7.76 -5.15 12.88
CA ASP A 48 7.64 -4.90 14.32
C ASP A 48 8.94 -4.36 14.94
N THR A 49 10.03 -4.31 14.18
CA THR A 49 11.37 -4.11 14.73
C THR A 49 11.94 -2.73 14.45
N SER A 50 11.69 -2.19 13.25
CA SER A 50 12.32 -0.96 12.78
C SER A 50 11.44 0.29 12.93
N VAL A 51 10.13 0.12 13.08
CA VAL A 51 9.15 1.22 13.14
C VAL A 51 8.44 1.23 14.48
N GLN A 52 8.68 2.27 15.27
CA GLN A 52 8.23 2.43 16.67
C GLN A 52 7.34 3.67 16.87
N GLY A 53 6.75 4.19 15.80
CA GLY A 53 5.79 5.30 15.88
C GLY A 53 5.40 5.89 14.52
N ALA A 54 4.37 6.72 14.53
CA ALA A 54 3.86 7.38 13.33
C ALA A 54 4.92 8.15 12.51
N PRO A 55 5.86 8.92 13.11
CA PRO A 55 6.91 9.59 12.33
C PRO A 55 7.83 8.61 11.58
N GLN A 56 8.15 7.46 12.18
CA GLN A 56 8.97 6.43 11.54
C GLN A 56 8.18 5.68 10.46
N ALA A 57 6.86 5.49 10.65
CA ALA A 57 5.99 4.96 9.61
C ALA A 57 5.96 5.87 8.37
N ASN A 58 5.93 7.20 8.57
CA ASN A 58 6.04 8.15 7.45
C ASN A 58 7.40 8.03 6.75
N GLY A 59 8.49 7.93 7.53
CA GLY A 59 9.83 7.70 6.99
C GLY A 59 9.92 6.41 6.17
N TRP A 60 9.29 5.33 6.64
CA TRP A 60 9.18 4.08 5.90
C TRP A 60 8.47 4.26 4.55
N ALA A 61 7.38 5.04 4.51
CA ALA A 61 6.67 5.30 3.26
C ALA A 61 7.57 5.98 2.22
N HIS A 62 8.37 6.96 2.64
CA HIS A 62 9.37 7.61 1.78
C HIS A 62 10.45 6.63 1.31
N LEU A 63 11.08 5.89 2.23
CA LEU A 63 12.13 4.92 1.88
C LEU A 63 11.64 3.88 0.87
N MET A 64 10.40 3.41 1.00
CA MET A 64 9.82 2.48 0.04
C MET A 64 9.46 3.16 -1.29
N ALA A 65 9.07 4.44 -1.27
CA ALA A 65 8.80 5.20 -2.49
C ALA A 65 10.07 5.46 -3.29
N ASP A 66 11.22 5.60 -2.63
CA ASP A 66 12.52 5.84 -3.27
C ASP A 66 12.86 4.73 -4.28
N PHE A 67 12.49 3.47 -4.01
CA PHE A 67 12.61 2.39 -5.00
C PHE A 67 11.88 2.71 -6.31
N TYR A 68 10.67 3.24 -6.24
CA TYR A 68 9.90 3.60 -7.44
C TYR A 68 10.39 4.91 -8.07
N LEU A 69 10.93 5.84 -7.28
CA LEU A 69 11.46 7.10 -7.79
C LEU A 69 12.81 6.91 -8.49
N GLU A 70 13.74 6.22 -7.83
CA GLU A 70 15.12 6.08 -8.27
C GLU A 70 15.29 4.87 -9.21
N ASP A 71 14.97 3.67 -8.75
CA ASP A 71 15.25 2.44 -9.51
C ASP A 71 14.31 2.25 -10.71
N ARG A 72 13.10 2.82 -10.63
CA ARG A 72 12.12 2.80 -11.74
C ARG A 72 12.06 4.10 -12.54
N ALA A 73 12.91 5.08 -12.21
CA ALA A 73 12.87 6.42 -12.80
C ALA A 73 11.45 7.03 -12.79
N GLY A 74 10.74 6.82 -11.67
CA GLY A 74 9.36 7.27 -11.51
C GLY A 74 9.24 8.77 -11.27
N THR A 75 8.00 9.23 -11.19
CA THR A 75 7.64 10.62 -10.88
C THR A 75 6.66 10.64 -9.72
N GLN A 76 6.97 11.40 -8.68
CA GLN A 76 6.05 11.61 -7.56
C GLN A 76 4.79 12.34 -8.06
N LEU A 77 3.63 11.73 -7.82
CA LEU A 77 2.32 12.26 -8.20
C LEU A 77 1.64 12.98 -7.02
N ALA A 78 1.79 12.45 -5.81
CA ALA A 78 1.24 13.02 -4.59
C ALA A 78 1.96 12.49 -3.33
N GLU A 79 1.82 13.19 -2.22
CA GLU A 79 2.16 12.70 -0.88
C GLU A 79 1.25 13.34 0.17
N GLY A 80 1.09 12.69 1.32
CA GLY A 80 0.40 13.27 2.45
C GLY A 80 -0.35 12.26 3.32
N GLU A 81 -1.00 12.78 4.36
CA GLU A 81 -1.82 11.99 5.26
C GLU A 81 -3.13 11.55 4.61
N LEU A 82 -3.51 10.28 4.83
CA LEU A 82 -4.77 9.74 4.34
C LEU A 82 -5.98 10.13 5.20
N ASN A 83 -5.75 10.70 6.39
CA ASN A 83 -6.78 11.21 7.32
C ASN A 83 -7.84 10.15 7.68
N LEU A 84 -7.37 8.98 8.13
CA LEU A 84 -8.24 7.84 8.45
C LEU A 84 -8.56 7.80 9.96
N PRO A 85 -9.85 7.65 10.37
CA PRO A 85 -10.20 7.59 11.78
C PRO A 85 -9.48 6.46 12.54
N GLY A 86 -8.86 6.81 13.68
CA GLY A 86 -8.18 5.84 14.55
C GLY A 86 -6.79 5.39 14.07
N LYS A 87 -6.28 5.95 12.96
CA LYS A 87 -5.02 5.54 12.33
C LYS A 87 -4.19 6.76 11.95
N ALA A 88 -2.88 6.69 12.14
CA ALA A 88 -1.95 7.56 11.44
C ALA A 88 -1.50 6.83 10.17
N ALA A 89 -1.83 7.39 9.01
CA ALA A 89 -1.48 6.80 7.71
C ALA A 89 -0.96 7.89 6.79
N TYR A 90 0.26 7.74 6.31
CA TYR A 90 0.91 8.66 5.38
C TYR A 90 1.29 7.92 4.11
N ALA A 91 0.96 8.51 2.96
CA ALA A 91 1.20 7.91 1.66
C ALA A 91 2.17 8.76 0.82
N VAL A 92 3.01 8.08 0.05
CA VAL A 92 3.76 8.66 -1.07
C VAL A 92 3.35 7.91 -2.32
N VAL A 93 2.96 8.63 -3.38
CA VAL A 93 2.40 8.07 -4.61
C VAL A 93 3.28 8.42 -5.79
N VAL A 94 3.71 7.39 -6.53
CA VAL A 94 4.69 7.48 -7.61
C VAL A 94 4.14 6.82 -8.87
N GLY A 95 4.15 7.55 -9.98
CA GLY A 95 3.90 7.01 -11.32
C GLY A 95 5.20 6.52 -11.93
N TYR A 96 5.21 5.33 -12.52
CA TYR A 96 6.41 4.73 -13.13
C TYR A 96 6.03 3.79 -14.28
N ASN A 97 7.00 3.33 -15.06
CA ASN A 97 6.79 2.26 -16.04
C ASN A 97 7.36 0.94 -15.49
N ASP A 98 6.58 -0.14 -15.58
CA ASP A 98 7.09 -1.47 -15.24
C ASP A 98 8.14 -1.96 -16.26
N ALA A 99 8.74 -3.13 -16.01
CA ALA A 99 9.76 -3.70 -16.89
C ALA A 99 9.26 -3.98 -18.32
N GLY A 100 7.94 -4.09 -18.51
CA GLY A 100 7.31 -4.24 -19.82
C GLY A 100 6.96 -2.91 -20.50
N GLY A 101 7.27 -1.78 -19.87
CA GLY A 101 6.95 -0.44 -20.37
C GLY A 101 5.50 -0.01 -20.12
N ASN A 102 4.72 -0.76 -19.32
CA ASN A 102 3.36 -0.37 -18.99
C ASN A 102 3.37 0.63 -17.83
N GLY A 103 2.61 1.71 -17.98
CA GLY A 103 2.43 2.68 -16.91
C GLY A 103 1.75 2.06 -15.68
N LYS A 104 2.32 2.32 -14.51
CA LYS A 104 1.84 1.92 -13.19
C LYS A 104 1.87 3.11 -12.25
N VAL A 105 1.07 3.02 -11.20
CA VAL A 105 1.19 3.86 -10.01
C VAL A 105 1.43 2.96 -8.83
N ALA A 106 2.39 3.33 -7.98
CA ALA A 106 2.63 2.72 -6.68
C ALA A 106 2.35 3.75 -5.59
N ALA A 107 1.57 3.37 -4.59
CA ALA A 107 1.41 4.10 -3.36
C ALA A 107 2.04 3.30 -2.22
N THR A 108 3.06 3.86 -1.58
CA THR A 108 3.66 3.32 -0.37
C THR A 108 3.05 4.05 0.82
N VAL A 109 2.58 3.28 1.80
CA VAL A 109 1.83 3.80 2.95
C VAL A 109 2.41 3.24 4.23
N GLY A 110 2.83 4.13 5.11
CA GLY A 110 3.14 3.79 6.48
C GLY A 110 1.88 3.89 7.32
N LEU A 111 1.38 2.76 7.83
CA LEU A 111 0.20 2.70 8.69
C LEU A 111 0.63 2.44 10.14
N TRP A 112 0.23 3.34 11.04
CA TRP A 112 0.38 3.19 12.48
C TRP A 112 -1.00 3.18 13.15
N GLU A 113 -1.32 2.08 13.81
CA GLU A 113 -2.59 1.87 14.50
C GLU A 113 -2.37 1.07 15.78
N SER A 114 -3.01 1.46 16.88
CA SER A 114 -2.96 0.73 18.15
C SER A 114 -1.55 0.38 18.64
N GLY A 115 -0.57 1.24 18.37
CA GLY A 115 0.83 1.04 18.79
C GLY A 115 1.62 0.06 17.93
N ARG A 116 1.12 -0.29 16.74
CA ARG A 116 1.76 -1.22 15.81
C ARG A 116 1.84 -0.63 14.41
N PHE A 117 2.82 -1.11 13.66
CA PHE A 117 3.11 -0.69 12.29
C PHE A 117 2.68 -1.75 11.28
N LEU A 118 2.16 -1.29 10.14
CA LEU A 118 2.11 -2.04 8.89
C LEU A 118 2.58 -1.14 7.75
N GLY A 119 3.43 -1.69 6.90
CA GLY A 119 3.71 -1.13 5.59
C GLY A 119 2.66 -1.61 4.60
N VAL A 120 2.10 -0.73 3.79
CA VAL A 120 1.17 -1.10 2.73
C VAL A 120 1.67 -0.53 1.41
N VAL A 121 1.83 -1.37 0.40
CA VAL A 121 2.15 -0.95 -0.96
C VAL A 121 0.99 -1.33 -1.86
N VAL A 122 0.37 -0.33 -2.50
CA VAL A 122 -0.72 -0.54 -3.44
C VAL A 122 -0.23 -0.15 -4.84
N VAL A 123 -0.29 -1.08 -5.78
CA VAL A 123 0.10 -0.85 -7.18
C VAL A 123 -1.13 -0.99 -8.08
N TRP A 124 -1.30 -0.09 -9.03
CA TRP A 124 -2.37 -0.16 -10.01
C TRP A 124 -1.94 0.28 -11.41
N PRO A 125 -2.67 -0.11 -12.48
CA PRO A 125 -2.37 0.34 -13.84
C PRO A 125 -2.59 1.84 -13.97
N TYR A 126 -1.62 2.57 -14.53
CA TYR A 126 -1.79 3.99 -14.85
C TYR A 126 -2.78 4.14 -16.01
N LEU A 127 -3.81 4.98 -15.84
CA LEU A 127 -4.80 5.24 -16.89
C LEU A 127 -4.45 6.50 -17.68
N ASP A 128 -4.53 7.67 -17.05
CA ASP A 128 -4.18 8.96 -17.62
C ASP A 128 -3.95 10.02 -16.52
N ALA A 129 -3.35 11.16 -16.91
CA ALA A 129 -2.97 12.22 -15.97
C ALA A 129 -4.16 13.03 -15.41
N GLY A 130 -5.36 12.92 -15.99
CA GLY A 130 -6.56 13.61 -15.51
C GLY A 130 -7.27 12.85 -14.38
N VAL A 131 -6.99 11.56 -14.24
CA VAL A 131 -7.59 10.68 -13.21
C VAL A 131 -6.60 10.29 -12.12
N GLU A 132 -5.31 10.22 -12.44
CA GLU A 132 -4.27 9.86 -11.47
C GLU A 132 -3.77 11.08 -10.67
N PRO A 133 -3.43 10.91 -9.37
CA PRO A 133 -3.51 9.66 -8.60
C PRO A 133 -4.92 9.38 -8.05
N ARG A 134 -5.38 8.13 -8.15
CA ARG A 134 -6.67 7.67 -7.58
C ARG A 134 -6.65 7.49 -6.06
N LEU A 135 -6.49 8.58 -5.32
CA LEU A 135 -6.34 8.58 -3.85
C LEU A 135 -7.56 8.02 -3.10
N ASP A 136 -8.77 8.09 -3.66
CA ASP A 136 -9.97 7.56 -3.01
C ASP A 136 -9.92 6.02 -2.90
N ILE A 137 -9.43 5.35 -3.94
CA ILE A 137 -9.21 3.89 -3.92
C ILE A 137 -8.17 3.52 -2.87
N LEU A 138 -7.08 4.28 -2.80
CA LEU A 138 -6.04 4.08 -1.80
C LEU A 138 -6.60 4.21 -0.38
N LYS A 139 -7.41 5.25 -0.14
CA LYS A 139 -8.07 5.47 1.15
C LYS A 139 -9.00 4.33 1.50
N GLU A 140 -9.81 3.85 0.55
CA GLU A 140 -10.72 2.72 0.76
C GLU A 140 -9.94 1.45 1.17
N ILE A 141 -8.87 1.12 0.45
CA ILE A 141 -8.02 -0.05 0.74
C ILE A 141 -7.38 0.04 2.13
N VAL A 142 -6.72 1.16 2.43
CA VAL A 142 -6.02 1.33 3.72
C VAL A 142 -7.02 1.46 4.87
N ALA A 143 -8.19 2.04 4.64
CA ALA A 143 -9.28 2.08 5.60
C ALA A 143 -9.92 0.71 5.83
N GLY A 144 -9.76 -0.25 4.93
CA GLY A 144 -10.21 -1.63 5.10
C GLY A 144 -9.29 -2.47 6.00
N ILE A 145 -8.01 -2.11 6.12
CA ILE A 145 -7.02 -2.83 6.93
C ILE A 145 -7.16 -2.41 8.40
N ARG A 146 -7.03 -3.34 9.35
CA ARG A 146 -6.96 -3.08 10.81
C ARG A 146 -5.87 -3.93 11.43
N VAL A 147 -5.06 -3.36 12.30
CA VAL A 147 -4.10 -4.15 13.08
C VAL A 147 -4.84 -4.90 14.20
N SER A 148 -4.54 -6.18 14.39
CA SER A 148 -5.17 -7.07 15.38
C SER A 148 -4.26 -7.53 16.50
#